data_AF-A0A1G3ASJ9-F1
#
_entry.id   AF-A0A1G3ASJ9-F1
#
_cell.length_a   1.000
_cell.length_b   1.000
_cell.length_c   1.000
_cell.angle_alpha   90.00
_cell.angle_beta   90.00
_cell.angle_gamma   90.00
#
_symmetry.space_group_name_H-M   'P 1'
#
loop_
_entity.id
_entity.type
_entity.pdbx_description
1 polymer ?
#
loop_
_entity_poly.entity_id
_entity_poly.type
_entity_poly.pdbx_seq_one_letter_code
_entity_poly.pdbx_strand_id
1 'polypeptide(L)'
;MLLICFKKPEGCQLGERFARETLSDPEVVEKLKQFVRARLPVDATIRTESGESILLKHRAFAEMLGRPGVAILDFAHKEAPYYGYVVSTFPFLKDRPYTPREMSAILDLPPGTLTQRTLIYAVRTHPDRPASTKGELDPNLAKEASLHSQQQARICRQGHHNWNLRFRRINAKLPRGLVASEVCAESWPGESLVEAAIECVRCWRLSSGHWSAVRARHPVYGYDMKRGSNRVWYATGIFGRG
;
A
#
# COMPACT_ATOMS: atom_id res chain seq x y z
N MET A 1 12.87 6.03 8.90
CA MET A 1 12.72 4.92 7.91
C MET A 1 13.79 5.05 6.83
N LEU A 2 14.10 3.97 6.09
CA LEU A 2 15.03 4.00 4.96
C LEU A 2 14.26 4.00 3.64
N LEU A 3 14.48 5.00 2.80
CA LEU A 3 13.96 5.09 1.44
C LEU A 3 15.06 4.78 0.44
N ILE A 4 14.82 3.81 -0.43
CA ILE A 4 15.72 3.41 -1.51
C ILE A 4 15.08 3.78 -2.84
N CYS A 5 15.77 4.58 -3.64
CA CYS A 5 15.43 4.86 -5.02
C CYS A 5 16.28 3.97 -5.95
N PHE A 6 15.64 3.04 -6.64
CA PHE A 6 16.27 2.18 -7.65
C PHE A 6 16.23 2.86 -9.02
N LYS A 7 17.39 3.05 -9.66
CA LYS A 7 17.51 3.67 -10.99
C LYS A 7 18.15 2.72 -11.99
N LYS A 8 17.78 2.84 -13.27
CA LYS A 8 18.56 2.24 -14.36
C LYS A 8 19.91 2.98 -14.50
N PRO A 9 20.90 2.41 -15.21
CA PRO A 9 22.16 3.10 -15.52
C PRO A 9 21.95 4.47 -16.17
N GLU A 10 23.00 5.30 -16.14
CA GLU A 10 23.00 6.68 -16.66
C GLU A 10 22.54 6.75 -18.13
N GLY A 11 21.80 7.81 -18.49
CA GLY A 11 21.15 7.97 -19.80
C GLY A 11 19.71 7.47 -19.87
N CYS A 12 19.18 6.86 -18.80
CA CYS A 12 17.76 6.51 -18.74
C CYS A 12 16.90 7.75 -18.42
N GLN A 13 16.18 8.25 -19.44
CA GLN A 13 15.28 9.41 -19.33
C GLN A 13 14.28 9.30 -18.18
N LEU A 14 13.85 8.08 -17.82
CA LEU A 14 12.88 7.86 -16.76
C LEU A 14 13.38 8.29 -15.37
N GLY A 15 14.62 7.91 -15.04
CA GLY A 15 15.22 8.21 -13.74
C GLY A 15 15.59 9.68 -13.60
N GLU A 16 16.12 10.28 -14.67
CA GLU A 16 16.41 11.71 -14.73
C GLU A 16 15.14 12.55 -14.61
N ARG A 17 14.07 12.15 -15.31
CA ARG A 17 12.77 12.80 -15.22
C ARG A 17 12.21 12.74 -13.81
N PHE A 18 12.23 11.57 -13.17
CA PHE A 18 11.80 11.43 -11.78
C PHE A 18 12.60 12.32 -10.83
N ALA A 19 13.92 12.37 -11.00
CA ALA A 19 14.78 13.21 -10.17
C ALA A 19 14.48 14.71 -10.35
N ARG A 20 14.31 15.15 -11.60
CA ARG A 20 14.11 16.56 -11.96
C ARG A 20 12.70 17.07 -11.71
N GLU A 21 11.67 16.25 -11.91
CA GLU A 21 10.26 16.69 -11.84
C GLU A 21 9.59 16.34 -10.52
N THR A 22 10.06 15.31 -9.83
CA THR A 22 9.41 14.80 -8.61
C THR A 22 10.28 14.94 -7.37
N LEU A 23 11.54 14.49 -7.42
CA LEU A 23 12.41 14.55 -6.24
C LEU A 23 12.96 15.96 -5.94
N SER A 24 12.83 16.89 -6.88
CA SER A 24 13.19 18.31 -6.74
C SER A 24 12.03 19.17 -6.26
N ASP A 25 10.79 18.65 -6.28
CA ASP A 25 9.61 19.38 -5.87
C ASP A 25 9.74 19.80 -4.38
N PRO A 26 9.50 21.08 -4.03
CA PRO A 26 9.74 21.57 -2.68
C PRO A 26 8.98 20.81 -1.58
N GLU A 27 7.73 20.40 -1.85
CA GLU A 27 6.92 19.66 -0.89
C GLU A 27 7.48 18.25 -0.67
N VAL A 28 7.89 17.59 -1.76
CA VAL A 28 8.53 16.28 -1.71
C VAL A 28 9.88 16.36 -1.00
N VAL A 29 10.69 17.37 -1.29
CA VAL A 29 12.00 17.60 -0.65
C VAL A 29 11.87 17.73 0.86
N GLU A 30 10.86 18.46 1.34
CA GLU A 30 10.61 18.61 2.78
C GLU A 30 10.28 17.28 3.44
N LYS A 31 9.35 16.51 2.86
CA LYS A 31 8.97 15.18 3.37
C LYS A 31 10.13 14.19 3.36
N LEU A 32 11.00 14.27 2.35
CA LEU A 32 12.18 13.42 2.23
C LEU A 32 13.20 13.61 3.37
N LYS A 33 13.18 14.72 4.10
CA LYS A 33 14.04 14.95 5.27
C LYS A 33 13.77 13.96 6.41
N GLN A 34 12.58 13.35 6.46
CA GLN A 34 12.20 12.35 7.46
C GLN A 34 12.78 10.94 7.19
N PHE A 35 13.47 10.77 6.05
CA PHE A 35 13.97 9.48 5.61
C PHE A 35 15.51 9.49 5.53
N VAL A 36 16.11 8.38 5.93
CA VAL A 36 17.46 8.03 5.45
C VAL A 36 17.29 7.63 3.99
N ARG A 37 18.10 8.20 3.08
CA ARG A 37 17.90 8.06 1.63
C ARG A 37 19.09 7.34 1.01
N ALA A 38 18.81 6.33 0.19
CA ALA A 38 19.80 5.65 -0.64
C ALA A 38 19.37 5.70 -2.11
N ARG A 39 20.35 5.80 -3.01
CA ARG A 39 20.15 5.65 -4.46
C ARG A 39 20.99 4.48 -4.92
N LEU A 40 20.35 3.47 -5.48
CA LEU A 40 21.01 2.25 -5.94
C LEU A 40 20.68 2.01 -7.42
N PRO A 41 21.60 1.48 -8.22
CA PRO A 41 21.23 0.98 -9.53
C PRO A 41 20.38 -0.30 -9.41
N VAL A 42 19.59 -0.63 -10.43
CA VAL A 42 18.71 -1.82 -10.45
C VAL A 42 19.47 -3.15 -10.37
N ASP A 43 20.75 -3.15 -10.70
CA ASP A 43 21.67 -4.28 -10.65
C ASP A 43 22.58 -4.26 -9.41
N ALA A 44 22.32 -3.37 -8.44
CA ALA A 44 23.08 -3.31 -7.19
C ALA A 44 23.14 -4.67 -6.50
N THR A 45 24.34 -5.11 -6.15
CA THR A 45 24.57 -6.39 -5.48
C THR A 45 24.68 -6.23 -3.97
N ILE A 46 24.29 -7.28 -3.26
CA ILE A 46 24.46 -7.44 -1.82
C ILE A 46 25.11 -8.79 -1.52
N ARG A 47 25.82 -8.87 -0.41
CA ARG A 47 26.29 -10.14 0.15
C ARG A 47 25.22 -10.73 1.05
N THR A 48 24.91 -12.00 0.83
CA THR A 48 23.99 -12.81 1.62
C THR A 48 24.75 -14.04 2.13
N GLU A 49 24.17 -14.80 3.06
CA GLU A 49 24.73 -16.09 3.49
C GLU A 49 24.95 -17.06 2.30
N SER A 50 24.10 -16.98 1.28
CA SER A 50 24.20 -17.75 0.03
C SER A 50 25.17 -17.17 -1.01
N GLY A 51 25.92 -16.12 -0.68
CA GLY A 51 26.84 -15.43 -1.59
C GLY A 51 26.31 -14.09 -2.11
N GLU A 52 26.90 -13.60 -3.20
CA GLU A 52 26.53 -12.32 -3.81
C GLU A 52 25.26 -12.45 -4.67
N SER A 53 24.32 -11.52 -4.52
CA SER A 53 23.06 -11.51 -5.27
C SER A 53 22.59 -10.08 -5.53
N ILE A 54 21.84 -9.88 -6.61
CA ILE A 54 21.22 -8.59 -6.93
C ILE A 54 20.13 -8.31 -5.89
N LEU A 55 20.18 -7.13 -5.26
CA LEU A 55 19.25 -6.72 -4.21
C LEU A 55 17.78 -6.83 -4.64
N LEU A 56 17.45 -6.37 -5.85
CA LEU A 56 16.10 -6.46 -6.40
C LEU A 56 15.61 -7.89 -6.68
N LYS A 57 16.52 -8.87 -6.76
CA LYS A 57 16.15 -10.30 -6.86
C LYS A 57 15.87 -10.94 -5.50
N HIS A 58 16.21 -10.27 -4.40
CA HIS A 58 15.90 -10.74 -3.06
C HIS A 58 14.38 -10.73 -2.81
N ARG A 59 13.84 -11.79 -2.17
CA ARG A 59 12.39 -11.98 -1.96
C ARG A 59 11.67 -10.79 -1.33
N ALA A 60 12.37 -10.02 -0.48
CA ALA A 60 11.80 -8.83 0.18
C ALA A 60 11.43 -7.71 -0.81
N PHE A 61 12.05 -7.70 -2.00
CA PHE A 61 11.80 -6.74 -3.08
C PHE A 61 11.04 -7.37 -4.25
N ALA A 62 10.43 -8.55 -4.08
CA ALA A 62 9.73 -9.23 -5.18
C ALA A 62 8.68 -8.33 -5.87
N GLU A 63 7.97 -7.50 -5.10
CA GLU A 63 6.96 -6.56 -5.60
C GLU A 63 7.56 -5.32 -6.30
N MET A 64 8.89 -5.16 -6.33
CA MET A 64 9.56 -4.22 -7.24
C MET A 64 9.69 -4.76 -8.66
N LEU A 65 9.45 -6.06 -8.89
CA LEU A 65 9.43 -6.69 -10.22
C LEU A 65 10.74 -6.52 -11.02
N GLY A 66 11.87 -6.32 -10.35
CA GLY A 66 13.15 -5.99 -10.99
C GLY A 66 13.17 -4.63 -11.72
N ARG A 67 12.19 -3.76 -11.45
CA ARG A 67 12.02 -2.46 -12.11
C ARG A 67 12.65 -1.32 -11.29
N PRO A 68 13.04 -0.21 -11.94
CA PRO A 68 13.31 1.03 -11.22
C PRO A 68 12.07 1.52 -10.48
N GLY A 69 12.28 2.29 -9.41
CA GLY A 69 11.20 2.80 -8.56
C GLY A 69 11.66 3.11 -7.15
N VAL A 70 10.72 3.11 -6.21
CA VAL A 70 10.96 3.44 -4.80
C VAL A 70 10.60 2.26 -3.91
N ALA A 71 11.47 1.93 -2.96
CA ALA A 71 11.16 1.02 -1.86
C ALA A 71 11.41 1.71 -0.51
N ILE A 72 10.63 1.35 0.51
CA ILE A 72 10.79 1.87 1.86
C ILE A 72 10.88 0.71 2.85
N LEU A 73 11.89 0.77 3.72
CA LEU A 73 12.08 -0.14 4.84
C LEU A 73 11.77 0.57 6.15
N ASP A 74 11.07 -0.13 7.04
CA ASP A 74 10.82 0.38 8.38
C ASP A 74 11.97 0.03 9.31
N PHE A 75 12.63 1.05 9.84
CA PHE A 75 13.58 0.93 10.96
C PHE A 75 13.24 1.95 12.06
N ALA A 76 12.01 2.46 12.07
CA ALA A 76 11.56 3.48 13.02
C ALA A 76 10.69 2.89 14.13
N HIS A 77 9.90 1.85 13.82
CA HIS A 77 8.91 1.30 14.75
C HIS A 77 9.37 -0.02 15.36
N LYS A 78 10.31 0.02 16.32
CA LYS A 78 10.99 -1.16 16.90
C LYS A 78 10.05 -2.27 17.42
N GLU A 79 8.92 -1.89 18.00
CA GLU A 79 7.94 -2.82 18.57
C GLU A 79 6.93 -3.35 17.52
N ALA A 80 6.97 -2.84 16.30
CA ALA A 80 6.05 -3.25 15.25
C ALA A 80 6.51 -4.56 14.59
N PRO A 81 5.58 -5.45 14.20
CA PRO A 81 5.91 -6.70 13.52
C PRO A 81 6.55 -6.51 12.14
N TYR A 82 6.56 -5.29 11.61
CA TYR A 82 7.16 -4.91 10.33
C TYR A 82 8.49 -4.14 10.50
N TYR A 83 9.03 -4.03 11.71
CA TYR A 83 10.39 -3.50 11.92
C TYR A 83 11.43 -4.34 11.20
N GLY A 84 12.30 -3.70 10.43
CA GLY A 84 13.32 -4.34 9.59
C GLY A 84 12.81 -4.88 8.25
N TYR A 85 11.52 -4.71 7.93
CA TYR A 85 10.92 -5.21 6.68
C TYR A 85 10.75 -4.11 5.64
N VAL A 86 10.68 -4.51 4.36
CA VAL A 86 10.20 -3.65 3.28
C VAL A 86 8.70 -3.45 3.46
N VAL A 87 8.29 -2.21 3.71
CA VAL A 87 6.89 -1.82 3.96
C VAL A 87 6.27 -1.03 2.80
N SER A 88 7.05 -0.72 1.76
CA SER A 88 6.52 -0.15 0.53
C SER A 88 7.39 -0.54 -0.66
N THR A 89 6.74 -0.92 -1.76
CA THR A 89 7.37 -1.18 -3.06
C THR A 89 6.54 -0.52 -4.13
N PHE A 90 7.14 0.44 -4.82
CA PHE A 90 6.50 1.26 -5.83
C PHE A 90 7.38 1.24 -7.08
N PRO A 91 7.31 0.17 -7.90
CA PRO A 91 7.99 0.15 -9.18
C PRO A 91 7.35 1.15 -10.14
N PHE A 92 8.14 1.74 -11.04
CA PHE A 92 7.60 2.58 -12.11
C PHE A 92 6.76 1.73 -13.07
N LEU A 93 5.44 1.82 -12.91
CA LEU A 93 4.47 1.10 -13.73
C LEU A 93 4.34 1.77 -15.10
N LYS A 94 4.23 0.95 -16.15
CA LYS A 94 4.06 1.39 -17.55
C LYS A 94 5.11 2.43 -17.98
N ASP A 95 6.33 2.28 -17.47
CA ASP A 95 7.45 3.20 -17.71
C ASP A 95 7.09 4.67 -17.46
N ARG A 96 6.30 4.91 -16.39
CA ARG A 96 5.96 6.24 -15.90
C ARG A 96 6.55 6.45 -14.50
N PRO A 97 7.34 7.51 -14.27
CA PRO A 97 7.75 7.89 -12.94
C PRO A 97 6.56 8.46 -12.16
N TYR A 98 6.59 8.32 -10.83
CA TYR A 98 5.59 8.96 -9.98
C TYR A 98 5.69 10.48 -10.06
N THR A 99 4.54 11.14 -10.06
CA THR A 99 4.42 12.60 -9.97
C THR A 99 4.70 13.11 -8.55
N PRO A 100 4.91 14.42 -8.32
CA PRO A 100 5.00 15.00 -6.98
C PRO A 100 3.85 14.60 -6.06
N ARG A 101 2.61 14.68 -6.54
CA ARG A 101 1.42 14.29 -5.77
C ARG A 101 1.45 12.82 -5.33
N GLU A 102 1.84 11.92 -6.24
CA GLU A 102 1.93 10.49 -5.92
C GLU A 102 3.08 10.20 -4.95
N MET A 103 4.22 10.88 -5.13
CA MET A 103 5.35 10.75 -4.23
C MET A 103 5.04 11.28 -2.82
N SER A 104 4.39 12.44 -2.69
CA SER A 104 3.88 12.94 -1.41
C SER A 104 2.93 11.92 -0.76
N ALA A 105 2.02 11.33 -1.53
CA ALA A 105 1.12 10.30 -1.02
C ALA A 105 1.88 9.06 -0.51
N ILE A 106 2.96 8.63 -1.19
CA ILE A 106 3.86 7.53 -0.76
C ILE A 106 4.57 7.87 0.55
N LEU A 107 5.12 9.08 0.66
CA LEU A 107 5.88 9.53 1.83
C LEU A 107 4.98 9.70 3.07
N ASP A 108 3.72 10.10 2.87
CA ASP A 108 2.74 10.33 3.94
C ASP A 108 1.96 9.07 4.36
N LEU A 109 2.24 7.91 3.76
CA LEU A 109 1.55 6.68 4.13
C LEU A 109 1.76 6.38 5.62
N PRO A 110 0.70 6.00 6.37
CA PRO A 110 0.83 5.69 7.78
C PRO A 110 1.67 4.43 8.01
N PRO A 111 2.25 4.25 9.21
CA PRO A 111 2.92 3.00 9.59
C PRO A 111 2.00 1.79 9.36
N GLY A 112 2.55 0.70 8.82
CA GLY A 112 1.76 -0.46 8.45
C GLY A 112 2.51 -1.43 7.56
N THR A 113 1.90 -2.58 7.28
CA THR A 113 2.50 -3.59 6.40
C THR A 113 2.54 -3.14 4.94
N LEU A 114 3.30 -3.86 4.12
CA LEU A 114 3.41 -3.64 2.67
C LEU A 114 2.04 -3.53 1.99
N THR A 115 1.13 -4.46 2.29
CA THR A 115 -0.19 -4.53 1.64
C THR A 115 -1.15 -3.46 2.13
N GLN A 116 -1.11 -3.12 3.43
CA GLN A 116 -1.90 -2.01 4.00
C GLN A 116 -1.52 -0.68 3.36
N ARG A 117 -0.21 -0.38 3.33
CA ARG A 117 0.33 0.87 2.77
C ARG A 117 0.03 1.00 1.28
N THR A 118 0.15 -0.08 0.52
CA THR A 118 -0.14 -0.07 -0.93
C THR A 118 -1.62 0.19 -1.23
N LEU A 119 -2.54 -0.41 -0.47
CA LEU A 119 -3.97 -0.17 -0.66
C LEU A 119 -4.37 1.26 -0.25
N ILE A 120 -3.79 1.80 0.83
CA ILE A 120 -3.99 3.19 1.24
C ILE A 120 -3.46 4.16 0.16
N TYR A 121 -2.31 3.86 -0.44
CA TYR A 121 -1.77 4.62 -1.58
C TYR A 121 -2.76 4.67 -2.74
N ALA A 122 -3.35 3.53 -3.13
CA ALA A 122 -4.31 3.46 -4.22
C ALA A 122 -5.55 4.33 -3.95
N VAL A 123 -6.04 4.35 -2.70
CA VAL A 123 -7.16 5.23 -2.30
C VAL A 123 -6.75 6.71 -2.38
N ARG A 124 -5.59 7.10 -1.83
CA ARG A 124 -5.13 8.51 -1.78
C ARG A 124 -4.81 9.10 -3.14
N THR A 125 -4.37 8.27 -4.08
CA THR A 125 -3.99 8.70 -5.43
C THR A 125 -5.13 8.61 -6.44
N HIS A 126 -6.28 8.05 -6.06
CA HIS A 126 -7.47 7.98 -6.93
C HIS A 126 -7.87 9.39 -7.44
N PRO A 127 -8.26 9.54 -8.72
CA PRO A 127 -8.61 10.84 -9.32
C PRO A 127 -9.70 11.61 -8.57
N ASP A 128 -10.75 10.93 -8.13
CA ASP A 128 -11.89 11.51 -7.41
C ASP A 128 -11.58 11.96 -5.96
N ARG A 129 -10.35 11.74 -5.45
CA ARG A 129 -9.89 12.18 -4.11
C ARG A 129 -10.84 11.75 -2.97
N PRO A 130 -11.13 10.44 -2.81
CA PRO A 130 -11.99 9.94 -1.74
C PRO A 130 -11.44 10.31 -0.35
N ALA A 131 -12.35 10.48 0.62
CA ALA A 131 -12.00 10.98 1.95
C ALA A 131 -11.81 9.89 3.03
N SER A 132 -11.94 8.60 2.70
CA SER A 132 -11.92 7.51 3.70
C SER A 132 -10.60 7.35 4.44
N THR A 133 -9.50 7.89 3.92
CA THR A 133 -8.16 7.86 4.53
C THR A 133 -7.75 9.18 5.20
N LYS A 134 -8.69 10.13 5.35
CA LYS A 134 -8.46 11.42 6.02
C LYS A 134 -8.57 11.34 7.55
N GLY A 135 -9.11 10.24 8.08
CA GLY A 135 -9.11 9.95 9.52
C GLY A 135 -7.82 9.28 9.96
N GLU A 136 -7.88 8.58 11.09
CA GLU A 136 -6.76 7.82 11.64
C GLU A 136 -6.81 6.36 11.22
N LEU A 137 -5.63 5.77 10.93
CA LEU A 137 -5.52 4.33 10.74
C LEU A 137 -5.65 3.65 12.10
N ASP A 138 -6.77 2.97 12.35
CA ASP A 138 -7.01 2.26 13.60
C ASP A 138 -6.38 0.85 13.54
N PRO A 139 -5.51 0.48 14.50
CA PRO A 139 -4.84 -0.83 14.49
C PRO A 139 -5.80 -2.02 14.58
N ASN A 140 -6.94 -1.89 15.26
CA ASN A 140 -7.94 -2.95 15.34
C ASN A 140 -8.65 -3.13 13.99
N LEU A 141 -9.05 -2.04 13.34
CA LEU A 141 -9.64 -2.09 12.00
C LEU A 141 -8.67 -2.61 10.96
N ALA A 142 -7.40 -2.20 11.02
CA ALA A 142 -6.35 -2.70 10.13
C ALA A 142 -6.12 -4.21 10.32
N LYS A 143 -6.14 -4.69 11.58
CA LYS A 143 -6.07 -6.12 11.90
C LYS A 143 -7.29 -6.89 11.39
N GLU A 144 -8.49 -6.36 11.56
CA GLU A 144 -9.73 -6.98 11.10
C GLU A 144 -9.80 -7.03 9.57
N ALA A 145 -9.36 -5.98 8.88
CA ALA A 145 -9.21 -5.96 7.42
C ALA A 145 -8.18 -7.01 6.95
N SER A 146 -7.06 -7.15 7.69
CA SER A 146 -6.02 -8.14 7.40
C SER A 146 -6.54 -9.57 7.51
N LEU A 147 -7.20 -9.90 8.63
CA LEU A 147 -7.78 -11.23 8.88
C LEU A 147 -8.83 -11.57 7.82
N HIS A 148 -9.66 -10.60 7.43
CA HIS A 148 -10.70 -10.83 6.42
C HIS A 148 -10.12 -10.97 5.01
N SER A 149 -9.15 -10.13 4.63
CA SER A 149 -8.43 -10.28 3.37
C SER A 149 -7.72 -11.64 3.28
N GLN A 150 -7.11 -12.10 4.38
CA GLN A 150 -6.50 -13.42 4.47
C GLN A 150 -7.53 -14.54 4.30
N GLN A 151 -8.71 -14.39 4.92
CA GLN A 151 -9.79 -15.36 4.76
C GLN A 151 -10.28 -15.42 3.31
N GLN A 152 -10.54 -14.28 2.67
CA GLN A 152 -10.96 -14.19 1.26
C GLN A 152 -9.93 -14.86 0.34
N ALA A 153 -8.64 -14.57 0.55
CA ALA A 153 -7.54 -15.17 -0.20
C ALA A 153 -7.43 -16.70 0.01
N ARG A 154 -7.62 -17.18 1.25
CA ARG A 154 -7.58 -18.60 1.57
C ARG A 154 -8.67 -19.40 0.85
N ILE A 155 -9.87 -18.84 0.75
CA ILE A 155 -11.00 -19.49 0.07
C ILE A 155 -11.14 -19.09 -1.40
N CYS A 156 -10.23 -18.24 -1.90
CA CYS A 156 -10.25 -17.67 -3.25
C CYS A 156 -11.61 -17.07 -3.64
N ARG A 157 -12.24 -16.33 -2.72
CA ARG A 157 -13.57 -15.74 -2.94
C ARG A 157 -13.72 -14.41 -2.22
N GLN A 158 -14.13 -13.37 -2.95
CA GLN A 158 -14.55 -12.09 -2.39
C GLN A 158 -15.90 -12.22 -1.66
N GLY A 159 -16.08 -11.47 -0.57
CA GLY A 159 -17.40 -11.30 0.04
C GLY A 159 -17.37 -10.81 1.49
N HIS A 160 -18.55 -10.49 2.02
CA HIS A 160 -18.77 -10.08 3.41
C HIS A 160 -18.88 -11.28 4.37
N HIS A 161 -17.99 -12.28 4.25
CA HIS A 161 -18.09 -13.54 4.99
C HIS A 161 -18.20 -13.31 6.50
N ASN A 162 -19.14 -14.01 7.14
CA ASN A 162 -19.41 -13.94 8.58
C ASN A 162 -19.62 -12.51 9.12
N TRP A 163 -20.16 -11.59 8.30
CA TRP A 163 -20.29 -10.18 8.67
C TRP A 163 -21.05 -9.96 9.97
N ASN A 164 -22.19 -10.61 10.20
CA ASN A 164 -22.96 -10.43 11.44
C ASN A 164 -22.15 -10.70 12.72
N LEU A 165 -21.26 -11.71 12.68
CA LEU A 165 -20.38 -12.02 13.80
C LEU A 165 -19.23 -10.99 13.91
N ARG A 166 -18.57 -10.69 12.79
CA ARG A 166 -17.46 -9.72 12.74
C ARG A 166 -17.93 -8.31 13.11
N PHE A 167 -19.08 -7.87 12.61
CA PHE A 167 -19.71 -6.59 12.91
C PHE A 167 -19.89 -6.40 14.41
N ARG A 168 -20.45 -7.37 15.13
CA ARG A 168 -20.58 -7.28 16.60
C ARG A 168 -19.22 -7.18 17.30
N ARG A 169 -18.24 -8.00 16.88
CA ARG A 169 -16.87 -7.98 17.43
C ARG A 169 -16.15 -6.65 17.17
N ILE A 170 -16.29 -6.10 15.97
CA ILE A 170 -15.66 -4.84 15.56
C ILE A 170 -16.29 -3.67 16.32
N ASN A 171 -17.63 -3.57 16.35
CA ASN A 171 -18.31 -2.50 17.07
C ASN A 171 -18.03 -2.50 18.57
N ALA A 172 -17.83 -3.66 19.19
CA ALA A 172 -17.44 -3.75 20.60
C ALA A 172 -16.07 -3.11 20.92
N LYS A 173 -15.24 -2.86 19.90
CA LYS A 173 -13.90 -2.24 20.02
C LYS A 173 -13.83 -0.84 19.42
N LEU A 174 -14.88 -0.40 18.72
CA LEU A 174 -14.90 0.92 18.12
C LEU A 174 -15.15 1.99 19.19
N PRO A 175 -14.62 3.21 18.99
CA PRO A 175 -15.02 4.38 19.78
C PRO A 175 -16.54 4.54 19.83
N ARG A 176 -17.05 5.01 20.97
CA ARG A 176 -18.50 5.24 21.17
C ARG A 176 -19.04 6.16 20.09
N GLY A 177 -20.24 5.86 19.60
CA GLY A 177 -20.91 6.63 18.54
C GLY A 177 -20.50 6.23 17.12
N LEU A 178 -19.51 5.35 16.95
CA LEU A 178 -19.13 4.85 15.63
C LEU A 178 -19.76 3.48 15.32
N VAL A 179 -20.05 3.25 14.04
CA VAL A 179 -20.61 2.01 13.50
C VAL A 179 -19.73 1.47 12.38
N ALA A 180 -19.36 0.19 12.48
CA ALA A 180 -18.53 -0.48 11.49
C ALA A 180 -19.23 -0.57 10.12
N SER A 181 -18.49 -0.31 9.05
CA SER A 181 -18.89 -0.62 7.67
C SER A 181 -17.73 -1.22 6.90
N GLU A 182 -18.03 -2.04 5.88
CA GLU A 182 -17.02 -2.78 5.12
C GLU A 182 -17.22 -2.63 3.62
N VAL A 183 -16.11 -2.63 2.88
CA VAL A 183 -16.05 -2.82 1.44
C VAL A 183 -15.06 -3.93 1.13
N CYS A 184 -15.41 -4.80 0.19
CA CYS A 184 -14.56 -5.90 -0.27
C CYS A 184 -14.42 -5.84 -1.79
N ALA A 185 -13.25 -6.15 -2.31
CA ALA A 185 -13.02 -6.30 -3.75
C ALA A 185 -12.00 -7.41 -4.00
N GLU A 186 -11.98 -7.90 -5.23
CA GLU A 186 -10.89 -8.72 -5.76
C GLU A 186 -10.31 -8.06 -7.01
N SER A 187 -9.04 -8.36 -7.27
CA SER A 187 -8.29 -7.95 -8.46
C SER A 187 -8.42 -9.00 -9.56
N TRP A 188 -7.71 -8.82 -10.68
CA TRP A 188 -7.61 -9.84 -11.72
C TRP A 188 -6.42 -10.77 -11.50
N PRO A 189 -6.47 -12.02 -12.01
CA PRO A 189 -5.33 -12.94 -11.94
C PRO A 189 -4.08 -12.36 -12.59
N GLY A 190 -2.95 -12.43 -11.88
CA GLY A 190 -1.64 -12.07 -12.43
C GLY A 190 -1.21 -10.62 -12.23
N GLU A 191 -2.10 -9.73 -11.74
CA GLU A 191 -1.74 -8.36 -11.40
C GLU A 191 -0.68 -8.30 -10.28
N SER A 192 0.26 -7.36 -10.42
CA SER A 192 1.21 -7.04 -9.34
C SER A 192 0.51 -6.34 -8.17
N LEU A 193 1.17 -6.25 -7.01
CA LEU A 193 0.57 -5.66 -5.81
C LEU A 193 0.00 -4.24 -6.04
N VAL A 194 0.76 -3.35 -6.70
CA VAL A 194 0.32 -1.97 -6.93
C VAL A 194 -0.82 -1.89 -7.95
N GLU A 195 -0.75 -2.69 -9.02
CA GLU A 195 -1.82 -2.77 -10.03
C GLU A 195 -3.11 -3.29 -9.41
N ALA A 196 -3.02 -4.38 -8.65
CA ALA A 196 -4.15 -4.99 -7.96
C ALA A 196 -4.79 -4.05 -6.93
N ALA A 197 -4.00 -3.24 -6.22
CA ALA A 197 -4.51 -2.25 -5.29
C ALA A 197 -5.30 -1.16 -6.00
N ILE A 198 -4.77 -0.63 -7.12
CA ILE A 198 -5.46 0.36 -7.96
C ILE A 198 -6.76 -0.23 -8.52
N GLU A 199 -6.71 -1.48 -8.98
CA GLU A 199 -7.86 -2.19 -9.54
C GLU A 199 -8.95 -2.43 -8.49
N CYS A 200 -8.60 -2.86 -7.28
CA CYS A 200 -9.56 -3.02 -6.19
C CYS A 200 -10.29 -1.71 -5.86
N VAL A 201 -9.57 -0.58 -5.84
CA VAL A 201 -10.18 0.74 -5.61
C VAL A 201 -11.08 1.15 -6.79
N ARG A 202 -10.68 0.83 -8.03
CA ARG A 202 -11.52 1.03 -9.23
C ARG A 202 -12.81 0.21 -9.14
N CYS A 203 -12.75 -1.05 -8.71
CA CYS A 203 -13.92 -1.89 -8.49
C CYS A 203 -14.87 -1.30 -7.44
N TRP A 204 -14.35 -0.77 -6.32
CA TRP A 204 -15.19 -0.04 -5.36
C TRP A 204 -15.83 1.21 -5.96
N ARG A 205 -15.09 1.94 -6.81
CA ARG A 205 -15.59 3.13 -7.50
C ARG A 205 -16.75 2.86 -8.45
N LEU A 206 -16.83 1.65 -9.02
CA LEU A 206 -17.92 1.25 -9.93
C LEU A 206 -19.21 0.84 -9.20
N SER A 207 -19.17 0.61 -7.89
CA SER A 207 -20.35 0.28 -7.08
C SER A 207 -20.77 1.50 -6.27
N SER A 208 -22.00 1.99 -6.46
CA SER A 208 -22.52 3.14 -5.70
C SER A 208 -22.49 2.90 -4.18
N GLY A 209 -22.82 1.67 -3.75
CA GLY A 209 -22.77 1.26 -2.35
C GLY A 209 -21.36 1.29 -1.77
N HIS A 210 -20.38 0.65 -2.44
CA HIS A 210 -18.99 0.68 -1.99
C HIS A 210 -18.40 2.09 -2.06
N TRP A 211 -18.66 2.81 -3.15
CA TRP A 211 -18.11 4.14 -3.35
C TRP A 211 -18.65 5.13 -2.32
N SER A 212 -19.91 5.01 -1.87
CA SER A 212 -20.45 5.83 -0.78
C SER A 212 -19.62 5.70 0.50
N ALA A 213 -19.12 4.50 0.81
CA ALA A 213 -18.24 4.25 1.94
C ALA A 213 -16.86 4.87 1.71
N VAL A 214 -16.23 4.58 0.56
CA VAL A 214 -14.86 5.00 0.26
C VAL A 214 -14.75 6.52 0.09
N ARG A 215 -15.74 7.17 -0.53
CA ARG A 215 -15.71 8.63 -0.73
C ARG A 215 -15.90 9.42 0.56
N ALA A 216 -16.60 8.85 1.55
CA ALA A 216 -16.94 9.53 2.79
C ALA A 216 -15.73 9.67 3.73
N ARG A 217 -15.75 10.70 4.58
CA ARG A 217 -14.78 10.84 5.66
C ARG A 217 -15.21 9.95 6.83
N HIS A 218 -14.26 9.26 7.43
CA HIS A 218 -14.45 8.46 8.66
C HIS A 218 -13.44 8.91 9.70
N PRO A 219 -13.80 8.97 11.00
CA PRO A 219 -12.83 9.21 12.08
C PRO A 219 -11.70 8.17 12.10
N VAL A 220 -12.05 6.89 11.93
CA VAL A 220 -11.09 5.79 11.91
C VAL A 220 -11.33 4.85 10.73
N TYR A 221 -10.24 4.29 10.19
CA TYR A 221 -10.29 3.35 9.08
C TYR A 221 -9.25 2.24 9.22
N GLY A 222 -9.44 1.15 8.46
CA GLY A 222 -8.47 0.08 8.27
C GLY A 222 -8.56 -0.47 6.86
N TYR A 223 -7.41 -0.75 6.24
CA TYR A 223 -7.31 -1.32 4.90
C TYR A 223 -6.26 -2.42 4.90
N ASP A 224 -6.52 -3.53 4.22
CA ASP A 224 -5.49 -4.51 3.87
C ASP A 224 -5.90 -5.28 2.60
N MET A 225 -4.96 -6.02 2.02
CA MET A 225 -5.21 -6.97 0.94
C MET A 225 -4.28 -8.19 1.03
N LYS A 226 -4.71 -9.34 0.51
CA LYS A 226 -3.92 -10.59 0.47
C LYS A 226 -4.08 -11.31 -0.86
N ARG A 227 -3.01 -11.97 -1.31
CA ARG A 227 -3.02 -12.75 -2.54
C ARG A 227 -3.45 -14.19 -2.28
N GLY A 228 -4.43 -14.67 -3.03
CA GLY A 228 -4.85 -16.08 -3.05
C GLY A 228 -3.92 -16.95 -3.89
N SER A 229 -4.06 -18.27 -3.75
CA SER A 229 -3.30 -19.25 -4.56
C SER A 229 -3.65 -19.18 -6.06
N ASN A 230 -4.85 -18.70 -6.38
CA ASN A 230 -5.31 -18.39 -7.74
C ASN A 230 -4.67 -17.11 -8.34
N ARG A 231 -3.67 -16.52 -7.67
CA ARG A 231 -2.94 -15.31 -8.09
C ARG A 231 -3.79 -14.04 -8.18
N VAL A 232 -4.98 -14.04 -7.57
CA VAL A 232 -5.87 -12.89 -7.39
C VAL A 232 -5.61 -12.24 -6.04
N TRP A 233 -5.72 -10.91 -5.95
CA TRP A 233 -5.67 -10.20 -4.67
C TRP A 233 -7.06 -9.90 -4.16
N TYR A 234 -7.25 -10.02 -2.85
CA TYR A 234 -8.50 -9.77 -2.15
C TYR A 234 -8.29 -8.62 -1.18
N ALA A 235 -9.04 -7.53 -1.37
CA ALA A 235 -8.94 -6.32 -0.58
C ALA A 235 -10.13 -6.16 0.37
N THR A 236 -9.87 -5.57 1.52
CA THR A 236 -10.88 -5.19 2.51
C THR A 236 -10.59 -3.78 3.02
N GLY A 237 -11.63 -2.94 3.02
CA GLY A 237 -11.65 -1.67 3.76
C GLY A 237 -12.72 -1.72 4.85
N ILE A 238 -12.38 -1.31 6.06
CA ILE A 238 -13.28 -1.22 7.21
C ILE A 238 -13.24 0.20 7.77
N PHE A 239 -14.40 0.76 8.08
CA PHE A 239 -14.54 2.14 8.56
C PHE A 239 -15.41 2.21 9.80
N GLY A 240 -15.05 3.07 10.76
CA GLY A 240 -15.98 3.51 11.81
C GLY A 240 -16.74 4.74 11.36
N ARG A 241 -18.02 4.60 11.01
CA ARG A 241 -18.91 5.70 10.60
C ARG A 241 -19.58 6.35 11.81
N GLY A 242 -19.64 7.67 11.86
CA GLY A 242 -20.33 8.44 12.90
C GLY A 242 -20.96 9.69 12.33
#